data_AF-A0A518G3B0-F1
#
_entry.id   AF-A0A518G3B0-F1
#
_cell.length_a   1.000
_cell.length_b   1.000
_cell.length_c   1.000
_cell.angle_alpha   90.00
_cell.angle_beta   90.00
_cell.angle_gamma   90.00
#
_symmetry.space_group_name_H-M   'P 1'
#
loop_
_entity.id
_entity.type
_entity.pdbx_description
1 polymer ?
#
loop_
_entity_poly.entity_id
_entity_poly.type
_entity_poly.pdbx_seq_one_letter_code
_entity_poly.pdbx_strand_id
1 'polypeptide(L)'
;MPKPNLKIAVSFSLVVALAMAVVGGERFWRLVSFAHNKKVGVELIESLRSKCPPDVSAQKWDSAINWTRTAYDNVFFSVDSVATDEVAKFTSEASKKFAKEVGIETLDWVWERLAQTGLRGKNYVARFRPEYRAVYFNNVNSEPQ
;
A
#
# COMPACT_ATOMS: atom_id res chain seq x y z
N MET A 1 11.06 -54.36 -25.15
CA MET A 1 10.73 -53.06 -24.52
C MET A 1 11.33 -51.95 -25.36
N PRO A 2 10.55 -50.98 -25.88
CA PRO A 2 11.10 -49.85 -26.62
C PRO A 2 11.90 -48.95 -25.67
N LYS A 3 13.13 -48.59 -26.05
CA LYS A 3 13.96 -47.64 -25.28
C LYS A 3 13.35 -46.24 -25.45
N PRO A 4 13.16 -45.47 -24.36
CA PRO A 4 12.67 -44.11 -24.46
C PRO A 4 13.61 -43.28 -25.34
N ASN A 5 13.04 -42.50 -26.25
CA ASN A 5 13.80 -41.64 -27.16
C ASN A 5 14.43 -40.50 -26.36
N LEU A 6 15.75 -40.59 -26.13
CA LEU A 6 16.53 -39.64 -25.34
C LEU A 6 16.31 -38.18 -25.77
N LYS A 7 16.05 -37.93 -27.06
CA LYS A 7 15.75 -36.57 -27.58
C LYS A 7 14.43 -36.04 -27.03
N ILE A 8 13.40 -36.89 -26.96
CA ILE A 8 12.08 -36.51 -26.43
C ILE A 8 12.20 -36.20 -24.94
N ALA A 9 12.96 -37.01 -24.18
CA ALA A 9 13.19 -36.77 -22.76
C ALA A 9 13.91 -35.44 -22.50
N VAL A 10 14.98 -35.15 -23.25
CA VAL A 10 15.74 -33.89 -23.11
C VAL A 10 14.90 -32.67 -23.49
N SER A 11 14.14 -32.73 -24.60
CA SER A 11 13.24 -31.65 -25.00
C SER A 11 12.16 -31.38 -23.96
N PHE A 12 11.58 -32.43 -23.37
CA PHE A 12 10.59 -32.28 -22.30
C PHE A 12 11.18 -31.64 -21.05
N SER A 13 12.37 -32.08 -20.61
CA SER A 13 13.06 -31.48 -19.46
C SER A 13 13.37 -30.00 -19.65
N LEU A 14 13.78 -29.58 -20.86
CA LEU A 14 14.03 -28.17 -21.16
C LEU A 14 12.75 -27.33 -21.10
N VAL A 15 11.63 -27.84 -21.61
CA VAL A 15 10.33 -27.15 -21.53
C VAL A 15 9.88 -26.99 -20.08
N VAL A 16 10.01 -28.04 -19.27
CA VAL A 16 9.67 -27.98 -17.83
C VAL A 16 10.56 -26.98 -17.09
N ALA A 17 11.87 -27.00 -17.34
CA ALA A 17 12.81 -26.05 -16.73
C ALA A 17 12.48 -24.59 -17.11
N LEU A 18 12.16 -24.34 -18.38
CA LEU A 18 11.77 -23.01 -18.84
C LEU A 18 10.45 -22.56 -18.19
N ALA A 19 9.45 -23.44 -18.11
CA ALA A 19 8.18 -23.12 -17.45
C ALA A 19 8.38 -22.78 -15.97
N MET A 20 9.21 -23.54 -15.25
CA MET A 20 9.55 -23.24 -13.85
C MET A 20 10.31 -21.91 -13.71
N ALA A 21 11.21 -21.60 -14.64
CA ALA A 21 11.93 -20.32 -14.63
C ALA A 21 10.99 -19.13 -14.84
N VAL A 22 10.00 -19.25 -15.74
CA VAL A 22 8.99 -18.21 -15.98
C VAL A 22 8.12 -18.01 -14.73
N VAL A 23 7.55 -19.08 -14.17
CA VAL A 23 6.70 -19.00 -12.96
C VAL A 23 7.49 -18.47 -11.76
N GLY A 24 8.72 -18.96 -11.57
CA GLY A 24 9.61 -18.48 -10.50
C GLY A 24 9.97 -17.01 -10.68
N GLY A 25 10.31 -16.60 -11.89
CA GLY A 25 10.63 -15.22 -12.25
C GLY A 25 9.45 -14.26 -12.02
N GLU A 26 8.24 -14.65 -12.42
CA GLU A 26 7.02 -13.85 -12.21
C GLU A 26 6.75 -13.66 -10.70
N ARG A 27 6.82 -14.74 -9.92
CA ARG A 27 6.62 -14.66 -8.47
C ARG A 27 7.66 -13.78 -7.79
N PHE A 28 8.93 -13.92 -8.18
CA PHE A 28 10.00 -13.08 -7.66
C PHE A 28 9.79 -11.60 -8.01
N TRP A 29 9.44 -11.30 -9.26
CA TRP A 29 9.14 -9.94 -9.70
C TRP A 29 7.98 -9.32 -8.92
N ARG A 30 6.90 -10.07 -8.69
CA ARG A 30 5.76 -9.61 -7.88
C ARG A 30 6.16 -9.26 -6.44
N LEU A 31 7.01 -10.07 -5.82
CA LEU A 31 7.53 -9.81 -4.46
C LEU A 31 8.39 -8.54 -4.41
N VAL A 32 9.34 -8.40 -5.33
CA VAL A 32 10.25 -7.24 -5.40
C VAL A 32 9.46 -5.96 -5.70
N SER A 33 8.56 -6.00 -6.68
CA SER A 33 7.73 -4.87 -7.06
C SER A 33 6.79 -4.45 -5.93
N PHE A 34 6.18 -5.41 -5.22
CA PHE A 34 5.35 -5.11 -4.05
C PHE A 34 6.17 -4.47 -2.93
N ALA A 35 7.32 -5.03 -2.58
CA ALA A 35 8.17 -4.49 -1.53
C ALA A 35 8.66 -3.07 -1.85
N HIS A 36 9.06 -2.84 -3.11
CA HIS A 36 9.47 -1.53 -3.58
C HIS A 36 8.33 -0.51 -3.50
N ASN A 37 7.18 -0.80 -4.11
CA ASN A 37 6.03 0.11 -4.09
C ASN A 37 5.51 0.33 -2.67
N LYS A 38 5.50 -0.71 -1.82
CA LYS A 38 5.13 -0.58 -0.41
C LYS A 38 6.02 0.46 0.29
N LYS A 39 7.34 0.33 0.13
CA LYS A 39 8.32 1.26 0.70
C LYS A 39 8.11 2.69 0.21
N VAL A 40 7.93 2.87 -1.11
CA VAL A 40 7.66 4.20 -1.70
C VAL A 40 6.40 4.83 -1.10
N GLY A 41 5.32 4.06 -0.89
CA GLY A 41 4.11 4.60 -0.28
C GLY A 41 4.28 5.00 1.19
N VAL A 42 5.09 4.27 1.97
CA VAL A 42 5.47 4.69 3.33
C VAL A 42 6.24 6.01 3.29
N GLU A 43 7.24 6.13 2.41
CA GLU A 43 8.04 7.35 2.26
C GLU A 43 7.17 8.55 1.83
N LEU A 44 6.20 8.34 0.94
CA LEU A 44 5.23 9.36 0.54
C LEU A 44 4.38 9.83 1.72
N ILE A 45 3.83 8.92 2.53
CA ILE A 45 3.04 9.28 3.71
C ILE A 45 3.90 10.01 4.74
N GLU A 46 5.12 9.54 5.00
CA GLU A 46 6.05 10.18 5.93
C GLU A 46 6.48 11.58 5.46
N SER A 47 6.60 11.79 4.14
CA SER A 47 6.92 13.12 3.58
C SER A 47 5.87 14.19 3.89
N LEU A 48 4.65 13.81 4.28
CA LEU A 48 3.61 14.75 4.69
C LEU A 48 3.96 15.45 6.01
N ARG A 49 4.82 14.89 6.87
CA ARG A 49 5.16 15.51 8.17
C ARG A 49 5.72 16.91 8.04
N SER A 50 6.53 17.16 7.02
CA SER A 50 7.12 18.48 6.76
C SER A 50 6.15 19.47 6.11
N LYS A 51 4.92 19.04 5.81
CA LYS A 51 3.88 19.84 5.14
C LYS A 51 2.68 20.08 6.05
N CYS A 52 2.90 20.23 7.36
CA CYS A 52 1.85 20.53 8.31
C CYS A 52 1.13 21.83 7.91
N PRO A 53 -0.20 21.82 7.74
CA PRO A 53 -0.97 23.03 7.52
C PRO A 53 -0.84 24.01 8.70
N PRO A 54 -0.90 25.34 8.47
CA PRO A 54 -0.76 26.33 9.53
C PRO A 54 -1.93 26.35 10.52
N ASP A 55 -3.10 25.82 10.14
CA ASP A 55 -4.32 25.71 10.96
C ASP A 55 -4.38 24.41 11.77
N VAL A 56 -3.36 23.55 11.68
CA VAL A 56 -3.29 22.27 12.40
C VAL A 56 -2.05 22.26 13.28
N SER A 57 -2.20 21.89 14.56
CA SER A 57 -1.05 21.76 15.45
C SER A 57 -0.12 20.62 15.00
N ALA A 58 1.19 20.81 15.12
CA ALA A 58 2.19 19.84 14.69
C ALA A 58 1.98 18.45 15.35
N GLN A 59 1.60 18.42 16.63
CA GLN A 59 1.31 17.17 17.34
C GLN A 59 0.11 16.43 16.74
N LYS A 60 -0.97 17.15 16.39
CA LYS A 60 -2.16 16.57 15.81
C LYS A 60 -1.89 16.03 14.41
N TRP A 61 -1.11 16.77 13.63
CA TRP A 61 -0.65 16.35 12.30
C TRP A 61 0.23 15.10 12.37
N ASP A 62 1.21 15.08 13.27
CA ASP A 62 2.11 13.94 13.48
C ASP A 62 1.33 12.67 13.86
N SER A 63 0.39 12.79 14.79
CA SER A 63 -0.52 11.71 15.18
C SER A 63 -1.34 11.20 13.99
N ALA A 64 -1.92 12.09 13.20
CA ALA A 64 -2.71 11.72 12.03
C ALA A 64 -1.89 10.97 10.96
N ILE A 65 -0.62 11.36 10.77
CA ILE A 65 0.31 10.64 9.89
C ILE A 65 0.65 9.26 10.45
N ASN A 66 0.91 9.13 11.76
CA ASN A 66 1.18 7.83 12.39
C ASN A 66 0.02 6.84 12.20
N TRP A 67 -1.21 7.31 12.41
CA TRP A 67 -2.43 6.52 12.14
C TRP A 67 -2.53 6.11 10.68
N THR A 68 -2.30 7.06 9.76
CA THR A 68 -2.41 6.83 8.32
C THR A 68 -1.34 5.85 7.82
N ARG A 69 -0.09 5.98 8.29
CA ARG A 69 0.98 5.02 7.98
C ARG A 69 0.65 3.63 8.51
N THR A 70 0.17 3.53 9.75
CA THR A 70 -0.21 2.25 10.35
C THR A 70 -1.33 1.57 9.56
N ALA A 71 -2.33 2.34 9.11
CA ALA A 71 -3.38 1.83 8.25
C ALA A 71 -2.83 1.34 6.91
N TYR A 72 -1.95 2.11 6.27
CA TYR A 72 -1.28 1.72 5.02
C TYR A 72 -0.53 0.39 5.17
N ASP A 73 0.30 0.25 6.22
CA ASP A 73 1.10 -0.96 6.46
C ASP A 73 0.22 -2.20 6.71
N ASN A 74 -0.92 -2.04 7.38
CA ASN A 74 -1.84 -3.13 7.68
C ASN A 74 -2.72 -3.54 6.49
N VAL A 75 -3.12 -2.58 5.65
CA VAL A 75 -3.85 -2.84 4.41
C VAL A 75 -2.93 -3.53 3.40
N PHE A 76 -1.74 -2.99 3.17
CA PHE A 76 -0.73 -3.57 2.29
C PHE A 76 0.25 -4.49 3.05
N PHE A 77 -0.28 -5.38 3.89
CA PHE A 77 0.54 -6.23 4.75
C PHE A 77 1.44 -7.20 3.95
N SER A 78 0.86 -7.88 2.94
CA SER A 78 1.56 -8.88 2.13
C SER A 78 1.05 -8.92 0.68
N VAL A 79 1.85 -9.52 -0.21
CA VAL A 79 1.52 -9.78 -1.63
C VAL A 79 0.27 -10.64 -1.84
N ASP A 80 -0.13 -11.42 -0.84
CA ASP A 80 -1.31 -12.28 -0.88
C ASP A 80 -2.56 -11.55 -0.38
N SER A 81 -2.39 -10.42 0.31
CA SER A 81 -3.47 -9.68 0.93
C SER A 81 -4.12 -8.64 0.01
N VAL A 82 -3.33 -8.09 -0.91
CA VAL A 82 -3.73 -7.07 -1.88
C VAL A 82 -2.92 -7.29 -3.16
N ALA A 83 -3.54 -7.03 -4.31
CA ALA A 83 -2.88 -7.14 -5.60
C ALA A 83 -1.72 -6.12 -5.72
N THR A 84 -0.60 -6.53 -6.32
CA THR A 84 0.63 -5.71 -6.39
C THR A 84 0.42 -4.39 -7.15
N ASP A 85 -0.45 -4.42 -8.15
CA ASP A 85 -0.87 -3.26 -8.94
C ASP A 85 -1.62 -2.21 -8.11
N GLU A 86 -2.41 -2.61 -7.11
CA GLU A 86 -3.09 -1.67 -6.22
C GLU A 86 -2.12 -0.84 -5.36
N VAL A 87 -0.99 -1.43 -4.94
CA VAL A 87 0.07 -0.67 -4.25
C VAL A 87 0.72 0.34 -5.20
N ALA A 88 1.07 -0.09 -6.42
CA ALA A 88 1.66 0.79 -7.42
C ALA A 88 0.70 1.91 -7.87
N LYS A 89 -0.59 1.61 -7.95
CA LYS A 89 -1.63 2.60 -8.24
C LYS A 89 -1.77 3.59 -7.09
N PHE A 90 -1.78 3.12 -5.84
CA PHE A 90 -1.76 3.98 -4.67
C PHE A 90 -0.56 4.93 -4.69
N THR A 91 0.66 4.44 -4.94
CA THR A 91 1.87 5.29 -4.92
C THR A 91 1.85 6.35 -6.03
N SER A 92 1.36 5.98 -7.23
CA SER A 92 1.20 6.92 -8.34
C SER A 92 0.20 8.04 -8.05
N GLU A 93 -0.97 7.69 -7.53
CA GLU A 93 -2.00 8.66 -7.14
C GLU A 93 -1.54 9.50 -5.93
N ALA A 94 -0.93 8.82 -4.96
CA ALA A 94 -0.02 9.27 -3.91
C ALA A 94 0.77 10.52 -4.26
N SER A 95 1.76 10.29 -5.11
CA SER A 95 2.72 11.28 -5.56
C SER A 95 2.04 12.50 -6.18
N LYS A 96 1.00 12.29 -7.01
CA LYS A 96 0.26 13.39 -7.65
C LYS A 96 -0.55 14.22 -6.65
N LYS A 97 -1.18 13.56 -5.68
CA LYS A 97 -2.00 14.23 -4.66
C LYS A 97 -1.11 15.03 -3.71
N PHE A 98 0.00 14.45 -3.25
CA PHE A 98 0.89 15.06 -2.25
C PHE A 98 1.83 16.13 -2.83
N ALA A 99 1.91 16.25 -4.16
CA ALA A 99 2.63 17.34 -4.83
C ALA A 99 1.91 18.70 -4.72
N LYS A 100 0.62 18.70 -4.39
CA LYS A 100 -0.18 19.92 -4.20
C LYS A 100 -0.13 20.38 -2.75
N GLU A 101 -0.85 21.45 -2.44
CA GLU A 101 -1.18 21.80 -1.06
C GLU A 101 -1.88 20.61 -0.39
N VAL A 102 -1.44 20.29 0.82
CA VAL A 102 -1.93 19.14 1.59
C VAL A 102 -2.54 19.64 2.89
N GLY A 103 -3.65 19.02 3.27
CA GLY A 103 -4.26 19.17 4.57
C GLY A 103 -4.89 17.87 5.03
N ILE A 104 -5.88 17.97 5.89
CA ILE A 104 -6.54 16.82 6.50
C ILE A 104 -7.38 16.05 5.50
N GLU A 105 -8.00 16.75 4.57
CA GLU A 105 -8.68 16.15 3.42
C GLU A 105 -7.75 15.26 2.59
N THR A 106 -6.44 15.54 2.61
CA THR A 106 -5.43 14.69 1.96
C THR A 106 -5.25 13.37 2.73
N LEU A 107 -5.19 13.40 4.06
CA LEU A 107 -5.16 12.17 4.86
C LEU A 107 -6.47 11.39 4.74
N ASP A 108 -7.62 12.07 4.79
CA ASP A 108 -8.93 11.44 4.60
C ASP A 108 -9.06 10.78 3.21
N TRP A 109 -8.46 11.39 2.18
CA TRP A 109 -8.34 10.79 0.86
C TRP A 109 -7.48 9.52 0.88
N VAL A 110 -6.38 9.47 1.67
CA VAL A 110 -5.58 8.24 1.82
C VAL A 110 -6.45 7.12 2.40
N TRP A 111 -7.20 7.39 3.46
CA TRP A 111 -8.10 6.39 4.07
C TRP A 111 -9.17 5.90 3.09
N GLU A 112 -9.76 6.80 2.31
CA GLU A 112 -10.71 6.42 1.26
C GLU A 112 -10.05 5.55 0.20
N ARG A 113 -8.86 5.93 -0.26
CA ARG A 113 -8.14 5.16 -1.28
C ARG A 113 -7.75 3.77 -0.78
N LEU A 114 -7.36 3.63 0.48
CA LEU A 114 -7.09 2.35 1.12
C LEU A 114 -8.32 1.44 1.13
N ALA A 115 -9.52 2.00 1.34
CA ALA A 115 -10.77 1.23 1.30
C ALA A 115 -11.05 0.61 -0.08
N GLN A 116 -10.53 1.22 -1.14
CA GLN A 116 -10.74 0.81 -2.54
C GLN A 116 -9.77 -0.27 -3.02
N THR A 117 -8.79 -0.67 -2.20
CA THR A 117 -7.76 -1.67 -2.55
C THR A 117 -8.25 -3.13 -2.53
N GLY A 118 -9.49 -3.36 -2.09
CA GLY A 118 -10.11 -4.67 -2.01
C GLY A 118 -10.87 -4.89 -0.69
N LEU A 119 -11.36 -6.12 -0.48
CA LEU A 119 -12.20 -6.45 0.67
C LEU A 119 -11.47 -6.21 2.01
N ARG A 120 -10.17 -6.53 2.08
CA ARG A 120 -9.35 -6.28 3.27
C ARG A 120 -9.24 -4.78 3.58
N GLY A 121 -8.91 -3.97 2.58
CA GLY A 121 -8.83 -2.51 2.71
C GLY A 121 -10.14 -1.92 3.19
N LYS A 122 -11.25 -2.30 2.54
CA LYS A 122 -12.61 -1.90 2.92
C LYS A 122 -12.92 -2.23 4.38
N ASN A 123 -12.68 -3.48 4.80
CA ASN A 123 -12.96 -3.93 6.16
C ASN A 123 -12.08 -3.24 7.21
N TYR A 124 -10.80 -3.04 6.91
CA TYR A 124 -9.88 -2.35 7.80
C TYR A 124 -10.29 -0.89 8.00
N VAL A 125 -10.55 -0.17 6.91
CA VAL A 125 -10.96 1.23 6.96
C VAL A 125 -12.32 1.39 7.67
N ALA A 126 -13.30 0.52 7.38
CA ALA A 126 -14.59 0.55 8.06
C ALA A 126 -14.46 0.40 9.59
N ARG A 127 -13.48 -0.38 10.04
CA ARG A 127 -13.20 -0.60 11.47
C ARG A 127 -12.47 0.57 12.13
N PHE A 128 -11.41 1.08 11.52
CA PHE A 128 -10.46 1.98 12.20
C PHE A 128 -10.56 3.45 11.79
N ARG A 129 -11.15 3.77 10.63
CA ARG A 129 -11.34 5.17 10.22
C ARG A 129 -12.20 5.97 11.21
N PRO A 130 -13.27 5.42 11.81
CA PRO A 130 -14.05 6.14 12.82
C PRO A 130 -13.19 6.55 14.04
N GLU A 131 -12.30 5.67 14.51
CA GLU A 131 -11.41 5.96 15.64
C GLU A 131 -10.38 7.04 15.28
N TYR A 132 -9.72 6.91 14.12
CA TYR A 132 -8.84 7.93 13.56
C TYR A 132 -9.56 9.30 13.48
N ARG A 133 -10.79 9.31 12.95
CA ARG A 133 -11.59 10.54 12.83
C ARG A 133 -12.02 11.08 14.19
N ALA A 134 -12.33 10.24 15.17
CA ALA A 134 -12.67 10.70 16.51
C ALA A 134 -11.50 11.44 17.17
N VAL A 135 -10.28 10.91 17.04
CA VAL A 135 -9.05 11.59 17.53
C VAL A 135 -8.85 12.94 16.83
N TYR A 136 -9.20 13.03 15.54
CA TYR A 136 -8.93 14.20 14.73
C TYR A 136 -10.02 15.29 14.78
N PHE A 137 -11.29 14.91 14.64
CA PHE A 137 -12.42 15.82 14.49
C PHE A 137 -13.12 16.17 15.79
N ASN A 138 -13.12 15.29 16.81
CA ASN A 138 -13.78 15.60 18.09
C ASN A 138 -12.98 16.56 18.97
N ASN A 139 -11.69 16.80 18.66
CA ASN A 139 -10.86 17.79 19.33
C ASN A 139 -10.94 19.21 18.71
N VAL A 140 -11.81 19.45 17.73
CA VAL A 140 -12.03 20.80 17.16
C VAL A 140 -12.98 21.63 18.03
N ASN A 141 -13.72 21.00 18.96
CA ASN A 141 -14.74 21.64 19.78
C ASN A 141 -14.40 21.72 21.29
N SER A 142 -13.18 21.35 21.70
CA SER A 142 -12.83 21.18 23.11
C SER A 142 -11.57 21.92 23.56
N GLU A 143 -10.95 22.76 22.72
CA GLU A 143 -9.96 23.73 23.21
C GLU A 143 -10.70 24.99 23.72
N PRO A 144 -10.52 25.38 25.00
CA PRO A 144 -11.00 26.67 25.48
C PRO A 144 -10.25 27.79 24.74
N GLN A 145 -11.01 28.77 24.23
CA GLN A 145 -10.49 30.04 23.75
C GLN A 145 -9.75 30.81 24.85
#